data_AF-C7GG04-F1
#
_entry.id   AF-C7GG04-F1
#
_cell.length_a   1.000
_cell.length_b   1.000
_cell.length_c   1.000
_cell.angle_alpha   90.00
_cell.angle_beta   90.00
_cell.angle_gamma   90.00
#
_symmetry.space_group_name_H-M   'P 1'
#
loop_
_entity.id
_entity.type
_entity.pdbx_description
1 polymer ?
#
loop_
_entity_poly.entity_id
_entity_poly.type
_entity_poly.pdbx_seq_one_letter_code
_entity_poly.pdbx_strand_id
1 'polypeptide(L)' 'MSKRETYETRTEELITPILDRMNFELVDVEYVKEGGAWYLRAYIDKEGGITVNDCEAVAREMNEILDREDFVED' A
#
# COMPACT_ATOMS: atom_id res chain seq x y z
N MET A 1 -3.68 3.42 19.35
CA MET A 1 -4.04 3.46 17.92
C MET A 1 -5.09 2.41 17.66
N SER A 2 -6.05 2.69 16.78
CA SER A 2 -7.01 1.69 16.32
C SER A 2 -6.33 0.65 15.41
N LYS A 3 -6.93 -0.55 15.24
CA LYS A 3 -6.43 -1.57 14.29
C LYS A 3 -6.24 -0.96 12.89
N ARG A 4 -7.15 -0.06 12.49
CA ARG A 4 -7.08 0.71 11.24
C ARG A 4 -5.82 1.58 11.17
N GLU A 5 -5.66 2.51 12.10
CA GLU A 5 -4.51 3.43 12.12
C GLU A 5 -3.18 2.66 12.13
N THR A 6 -3.12 1.54 12.84
CA THR A 6 -1.93 0.69 12.85
C THR A 6 -1.60 0.11 11.49
N TYR A 7 -2.58 -0.40 10.74
CA TYR A 7 -2.31 -0.93 9.39
C TYR A 7 -2.00 0.18 8.38
N GLU A 8 -2.68 1.31 8.47
CA GLU A 8 -2.43 2.45 7.59
C GLU A 8 -0.99 2.94 7.77
N THR A 9 -0.58 3.29 8.99
CA THR A 9 0.78 3.77 9.27
C THR A 9 1.87 2.73 8.94
N ARG A 10 1.67 1.45 9.30
CA ARG A 10 2.65 0.41 8.94
C ARG A 10 2.80 0.25 7.43
N THR A 11 1.70 0.43 6.69
CA THR A 11 1.70 0.28 5.24
C THR A 11 2.35 1.48 4.58
N GLU A 12 2.08 2.70 5.06
CA GLU A 12 2.80 3.90 4.62
C GLU A 12 4.33 3.70 4.76
N GLU A 13 4.79 3.25 5.93
CA GLU A 13 6.22 2.98 6.19
C GLU A 13 6.78 1.89 5.25
N LEU A 14 5.99 0.86 4.95
CA LEU A 14 6.39 -0.25 4.08
C LEU A 14 6.50 0.19 2.61
N ILE A 15 5.53 0.96 2.10
CA ILE A 15 5.45 1.29 0.68
C ILE A 15 6.25 2.53 0.30
N THR A 16 6.46 3.48 1.22
CA THR A 16 7.28 4.69 0.97
C THR A 16 8.63 4.37 0.29
N PRO A 17 9.47 3.43 0.78
CA PRO A 17 10.74 3.11 0.12
C PRO A 17 10.59 2.42 -1.25
N ILE A 18 9.43 1.84 -1.57
CA ILE A 18 9.12 1.34 -2.92
C ILE A 18 8.84 2.54 -3.83
N LEU A 19 7.98 3.46 -3.38
CA LEU A 19 7.56 4.63 -4.15
C LEU A 19 8.73 5.60 -4.40
N ASP A 20 9.57 5.85 -3.41
CA ASP A 20 10.76 6.70 -3.54
C ASP A 20 11.71 6.19 -4.64
N ARG A 21 11.94 4.88 -4.72
CA ARG A 21 12.78 4.26 -5.76
C ARG A 21 12.19 4.42 -7.16
N MET A 22 10.86 4.50 -7.25
CA MET A 22 10.13 4.67 -8.51
C MET A 22 9.85 6.14 -8.83
N ASN A 23 10.21 7.07 -7.94
CA ASN A 23 9.90 8.50 -8.01
C ASN A 23 8.38 8.75 -8.10
N PHE A 24 7.62 7.99 -7.30
CA PHE A 24 6.17 8.14 -7.12
C PHE A 24 5.87 8.77 -5.77
N GLU A 25 4.72 9.42 -5.66
CA GLU A 25 4.22 10.03 -4.44
C GLU A 25 3.16 9.13 -3.80
N LEU A 26 3.22 9.00 -2.48
CA LEU A 26 2.13 8.42 -1.70
C LEU A 26 1.10 9.51 -1.43
N VAL A 27 -0.14 9.26 -1.85
CA VAL A 27 -1.26 10.17 -1.62
C VAL A 27 -1.98 9.82 -0.31
N ASP A 28 -2.31 8.55 -0.12
CA ASP A 28 -3.04 8.07 1.07
C ASP A 28 -2.97 6.55 1.22
N VAL A 29 -3.26 6.04 2.42
CA VAL A 29 -3.46 4.62 2.70
C VAL A 29 -4.73 4.41 3.54
N GLU A 30 -5.57 3.47 3.12
CA GLU A 30 -6.80 3.11 3.83
C GLU A 30 -6.79 1.62 4.24
N TYR A 31 -7.21 1.34 5.49
CA TYR A 31 -7.60 0.01 5.93
C TYR A 31 -9.12 -0.07 6.15
N VAL A 32 -9.83 -0.57 5.13
CA VAL A 32 -11.29 -0.46 5.00
C VAL A 32 -11.96 -1.82 4.83
N LYS A 33 -13.21 -1.95 5.30
CA LYS A 33 -14.03 -3.15 5.11
C LYS A 33 -15.10 -2.91 4.04
N GLU A 34 -15.04 -3.66 2.94
CA GLU A 34 -15.94 -3.56 1.80
C GLU A 34 -16.45 -4.95 1.41
N GLY A 35 -17.76 -5.11 1.15
CA GLY A 35 -18.32 -6.40 0.72
C GLY A 35 -18.08 -7.58 1.67
N GLY A 36 -17.79 -7.31 2.95
CA GLY A 36 -17.45 -8.32 3.96
C GLY A 36 -15.96 -8.65 4.08
N ALA A 37 -15.12 -8.19 3.15
CA ALA A 37 -13.67 -8.37 3.16
C ALA A 37 -12.94 -7.11 3.64
N TRP A 38 -11.75 -7.29 4.22
CA TRP A 38 -10.85 -6.19 4.55
C TRP A 38 -9.90 -5.93 3.39
N TYR A 39 -9.68 -4.66 3.09
CA TYR A 39 -8.77 -4.18 2.06
C TYR A 39 -7.75 -3.25 2.68
N LEU A 40 -6.50 -3.44 2.26
CA LEU A 40 -5.45 -2.47 2.41
C LEU A 40 -5.26 -1.79 1.06
N ARG A 41 -5.50 -0.49 0.98
CA ARG A 41 -5.51 0.27 -0.27
C ARG A 41 -4.53 1.42 -0.17
N ALA A 42 -3.58 1.48 -1.10
CA ALA A 42 -2.67 2.61 -1.25
C ALA A 42 -3.02 3.40 -2.50
N TYR A 43 -3.03 4.72 -2.38
CA TYR A 43 -3.22 5.66 -3.48
C TYR A 43 -1.88 6.30 -3.81
N ILE A 44 -1.47 6.21 -5.08
CA ILE A 44 -0.17 6.70 -5.54
C ILE A 44 -0.38 7.67 -6.69
N ASP A 45 0.56 8.59 -6.85
CA ASP A 45 0.62 9.49 -7.99
C ASP A 45 2.05 9.63 -8.53
N LYS A 46 2.18 10.15 -9.75
CA LYS A 46 3.47 10.56 -10.30
C LYS A 46 3.27 11.69 -11.31
N GLU A 47 4.32 12.46 -11.55
CA GLU A 47 4.30 13.43 -12.63
C GLU A 47 3.99 12.74 -13.99
N GLY A 48 2.99 13.25 -14.71
CA GLY A 48 2.50 12.65 -15.96
C GLY A 48 1.44 11.56 -15.79
N GLY A 49 1.06 11.23 -14.55
CA GLY A 49 -0.03 10.32 -14.21
C GLY A 49 0.38 8.85 -14.11
N ILE A 50 -0.36 8.10 -13.30
CA ILE A 50 -0.14 6.67 -13.04
C ILE A 50 -0.81 5.80 -14.10
N THR A 51 -0.08 4.79 -14.57
CA THR A 51 -0.61 3.73 -15.46
C THR A 51 -0.91 2.46 -14.66
N VAL A 52 -1.68 1.55 -15.26
CA VAL A 52 -1.97 0.23 -14.65
C VAL A 52 -0.69 -0.56 -14.37
N ASN A 53 0.32 -0.45 -15.23
CA ASN A 53 1.60 -1.14 -15.05
C ASN A 53 2.40 -0.58 -13.86
N ASP A 54 2.28 0.72 -13.57
CA ASP A 54 2.90 1.32 -12.39
C ASP A 54 2.26 0.77 -11.10
N CYS A 55 0.92 0.68 -11.08
CA CYS A 55 0.20 0.05 -9.96
C CYS A 55 0.60 -1.42 -9.79
N GLU A 56 0.73 -2.17 -10.89
CA GLU A 56 1.17 -3.57 -10.85
C GLU A 56 2.58 -3.71 -10.28
N ALA A 57 3.52 -2.85 -10.68
CA ALA A 57 4.89 -2.87 -10.19
C ALA A 57 4.95 -2.65 -8.67
N VAL A 58 4.25 -1.63 -8.17
CA VAL A 58 4.16 -1.35 -6.73
C VAL A 58 3.48 -2.49 -5.99
N ALA A 59 2.35 -3.01 -6.52
CA ALA A 59 1.61 -4.09 -5.88
C ALA A 59 2.42 -5.38 -5.77
N ARG A 60 3.24 -5.70 -6.77
CA ARG A 60 4.13 -6.88 -6.74
C ARG A 60 5.15 -6.77 -5.62
N GLU A 61 5.87 -5.66 -5.53
CA GLU A 61 6.86 -5.46 -4.47
C GLU A 61 6.21 -5.39 -3.08
N MET A 62 5.07 -4.71 -2.96
CA MET A 62 4.32 -4.64 -1.71
C MET A 62 3.90 -6.03 -1.24
N ASN A 63 3.28 -6.84 -2.10
CA ASN A 63 2.78 -8.17 -1.75
C ASN A 63 3.90 -9.11 -1.29
N GLU A 64 5.07 -9.07 -1.94
CA GLU A 64 6.22 -9.89 -1.52
C GLU A 64 6.66 -9.58 -0.07
N ILE A 65 6.59 -8.31 0.34
CA ILE A 65 6.92 -7.91 1.71
C ILE A 65 5.78 -8.29 2.67
N LEU A 66 4.53 -8.04 2.29
CA LEU A 66 3.35 -8.35 3.10
C LEU A 66 3.29 -9.85 3.46
N ASP A 67 3.51 -10.72 2.46
CA ASP A 67 3.52 -12.18 2.65
C ASP A 67 4.68 -12.62 3.55
N ARG A 68 5.87 -12.02 3.37
CA ARG A 68 7.06 -12.37 4.16
C ARG A 68 6.93 -11.98 5.63
N GLU A 69 6.24 -10.89 5.92
CA GLU A 69 6.12 -10.32 7.26
C GLU A 69 4.88 -10.80 8.02
N ASP A 70 4.06 -11.66 7.42
CA ASP A 70 2.76 -12.07 7.97
C ASP A 70 1.95 -10.84 8.40
N PHE A 71 1.83 -9.88 7.48
CA PHE A 71 1.59 -8.49 7.83
C PHE A 71 0.25 -8.24 8.51
N VAL A 72 -0.79 -9.00 8.12
CA VAL A 72 -2.16 -8.92 8.64
C VAL A 72 -2.46 -10.16 9.46
N GLU A 73 -2.97 -9.97 10.67
CA GLU A 73 -3.41 -11.07 11.53
C GLU A 73 -4.80 -11.57 11.10
N ASP A 74 -5.00 -12.90 11.10
CA ASP A 74 -6.27 -13.61 10.79
C ASP A 74 -7.51 -13.05 11.53
#